data_AF-A0A644VWI7-F1
#
_entry.id   AF-A0A644VWI7-F1
#
_cell.length_a   1.000
_cell.length_b   1.000
_cell.length_c   1.000
_cell.angle_alpha   90.00
_cell.angle_beta   90.00
_cell.angle_gamma   90.00
#
_symmetry.space_group_name_H-M   'P 1'
#
loop_
_entity.id
_entity.type
_entity.pdbx_description
1 polymer ?
#
loop_
_entity_poly.entity_id
_entity_poly.type
_entity_poly.pdbx_seq_one_letter_code
_entity_poly.pdbx_strand_id
1 'polypeptide(L)' 'MPKRILQGVVTSDKNDQTVTVLVERRFKHPLLQKTVRKSKKYRAHDAENTFKTGDTVRIEECAPISKTKRWKVVVEA' A
#
# COMPACT_ATOMS: atom_id res chain seq x y z
N MET A 1 6.74 12.83 -14.60
CA MET A 1 5.53 11.97 -14.53
C MET A 1 5.01 11.99 -13.11
N PRO A 2 3.69 12.03 -12.88
CA PRO A 2 3.12 12.01 -11.52
C PRO A 2 3.41 10.67 -10.87
N LYS A 3 3.76 10.69 -9.58
CA LYS A 3 3.96 9.46 -8.81
C LYS A 3 2.62 8.78 -8.55
N ARG A 4 2.61 7.45 -8.56
CA ARG A 4 1.39 6.68 -8.31
C ARG A 4 1.06 6.67 -6.83
N ILE A 5 -0.19 7.03 -6.50
CA ILE A 5 -0.75 6.96 -5.15
C ILE A 5 -1.75 5.81 -5.09
N LEU A 6 -1.66 4.97 -4.06
CA LEU A 6 -2.60 3.89 -3.78
C LEU A 6 -3.15 4.06 -2.36
N GLN A 7 -4.38 3.62 -2.15
CA GLN A 7 -5.00 3.59 -0.82
C GLN A 7 -5.18 2.14 -0.37
N GLY A 8 -4.95 1.88 0.92
CA GLY A 8 -5.09 0.54 1.49
C GLY A 8 -5.13 0.55 3.00
N VAL A 9 -5.27 -0.64 3.59
CA VAL A 9 -5.34 -0.83 5.04
C VAL A 9 -4.06 -1.48 5.54
N VAL A 10 -3.54 -1.00 6.67
CA VAL A 10 -2.37 -1.59 7.32
C VAL A 10 -2.74 -2.94 7.94
N THR A 11 -2.08 -3.99 7.47
CA THR A 11 -2.30 -5.37 7.94
C THR A 11 -1.25 -5.85 8.94
N SER A 12 -0.04 -5.29 8.91
CA SER A 12 1.00 -5.65 9.88
C SER A 12 1.97 -4.50 10.13
N ASP A 13 2.30 -4.29 11.39
CA ASP A 13 3.32 -3.36 11.88
C ASP A 13 4.35 -4.10 12.75
N LYS A 14 4.86 -5.24 12.26
CA LYS A 14 5.82 -6.06 13.00
C LYS A 14 7.28 -5.69 12.73
N ASN A 15 7.52 -4.91 11.68
CA ASN A 15 8.85 -4.60 11.21
C ASN A 15 9.16 -3.15 11.53
N ASP A 16 10.35 -2.89 12.03
CA ASP A 16 10.76 -1.52 12.31
C ASP A 16 10.75 -0.66 11.03
N GLN A 17 10.26 0.57 11.18
CA GLN A 17 10.10 1.59 10.14
C GLN A 17 9.30 1.13 8.91
N THR A 18 8.50 0.06 9.03
CA THR A 18 7.92 -0.61 7.86
C THR A 18 6.55 -1.19 8.14
N VAL A 19 5.53 -0.64 7.48
CA VAL A 19 4.17 -1.15 7.52
C VAL A 19 3.82 -1.97 6.28
N THR A 20 3.05 -3.04 6.45
CA THR A 20 2.50 -3.82 5.33
C THR A 20 1.08 -3.36 5.04
N VAL A 21 0.88 -2.75 3.88
CA VAL A 21 -0.40 -2.21 3.42
C VAL A 21 -1.06 -3.17 2.42
N LEU A 22 -2.31 -3.52 2.67
CA LEU A 22 -3.14 -4.28 1.74
C LEU A 22 -3.92 -3.30 0.85
N VAL A 23 -3.60 -3.31 -0.44
CA VAL A 23 -4.31 -2.51 -1.45
C VAL A 23 -5.24 -3.42 -2.23
N GLU A 24 -6.51 -3.02 -2.30
CA GLU A 24 -7.50 -3.70 -3.11
C GLU A 24 -7.73 -2.94 -4.42
N ARG A 25 -7.83 -3.68 -5.53
CA ARG A 25 -8.31 -3.14 -6.80
C ARG A 25 -9.47 -3.96 -7.33
N ARG A 26 -10.43 -3.28 -7.94
CA ARG A 26 -11.54 -3.88 -8.67
C ARG A 26 -11.24 -3.78 -10.16
N PHE A 27 -11.41 -4.86 -10.90
CA PHE A 27 -11.30 -4.85 -12.35
C PHE A 27 -12.33 -5.79 -12.94
N LYS A 28 -12.70 -5.53 -14.20
CA LYS A 28 -13.62 -6.37 -14.95
C LYS A 28 -12.84 -7.54 -15.54
N HIS A 29 -13.29 -8.77 -15.31
CA HIS A 29 -12.64 -9.93 -15.90
C HIS A 29 -12.74 -9.84 -17.44
N PRO A 30 -11.64 -10.01 -18.19
CA PRO A 30 -11.61 -9.71 -19.63
C PRO A 30 -12.61 -10.54 -20.44
N LEU A 31 -12.75 -11.83 -20.13
CA LEU A 31 -13.70 -12.73 -20.80
C LEU A 31 -15.13 -12.60 -20.23
N LEU A 32 -15.30 -12.97 -18.95
CA LEU A 32 -16.61 -13.07 -18.30
C LEU A 32 -17.28 -11.73 -17.97
N GLN A 33 -16.59 -10.60 -18.11
CA GLN A 33 -17.12 -9.26 -17.84
C GLN A 33 -17.65 -9.05 -16.39
N LYS A 34 -17.38 -9.98 -15.48
CA LYS A 34 -17.71 -9.90 -14.06
C LYS A 34 -16.71 -8.99 -13.33
N THR A 35 -17.18 -8.14 -12.42
CA THR A 35 -16.31 -7.33 -11.56
C THR A 35 -15.69 -8.20 -10.48
N VAL A 36 -14.36 -8.33 -10.52
CA VAL A 36 -13.57 -9.15 -9.59
C VAL A 36 -12.69 -8.24 -8.73
N ARG A 37 -12.52 -8.62 -7.45
CA ARG A 37 -11.61 -7.95 -6.51
C ARG A 37 -10.29 -8.71 -6.44
N LYS A 38 -9.17 -7.99 -6.50
CA LYS A 38 -7.83 -8.56 -6.28
C LYS A 38 -7.06 -7.67 -5.31
N SER A 39 -6.47 -8.27 -4.29
CA SER A 39 -5.67 -7.59 -3.30
C SER A 39 -4.17 -7.84 -3.54
N LYS A 40 -3.33 -6.89 -3.12
CA LYS A 40 -1.88 -7.02 -3.11
C LYS A 40 -1.31 -6.34 -1.87
N LYS A 41 -0.34 -7.00 -1.25
CA LYS A 41 0.40 -6.45 -0.10
C LYS A 41 1.61 -5.66 -0.59
N TYR A 42 1.82 -4.50 0.01
CA TYR A 42 2.93 -3.59 -0.25
C TYR A 42 3.66 -3.26 1.05
N ARG A 43 4.99 -3.20 0.99
CA ARG A 43 5.81 -2.73 2.11
C ARG A 43 6.07 -1.24 1.93
N ALA A 44 5.53 -0.45 2.85
CA ALA A 44 5.66 0.99 2.83
C ALA A 44 6.64 1.45 3.93
N HIS A 45 7.35 2.53 3.66
CA HIS A 45 8.22 3.20 4.60
C HIS A 45 7.44 4.17 5.47
N ASP A 46 7.57 3.96 6.77
CA ASP A 46 7.16 4.88 7.82
C ASP A 46 8.40 5.11 8.69
N ALA A 47 8.86 6.36 8.83
CA ALA A 47 10.08 6.65 9.59
C ALA A 47 9.81 6.72 11.09
N GLU A 48 8.58 7.08 11.48
CA GLU A 48 8.21 7.41 12.86
C GLU A 48 7.39 6.30 13.54
N ASN A 49 7.12 5.18 12.85
CA ASN A 49 6.29 4.06 13.34
C ASN A 49 4.93 4.54 13.90
N THR A 50 4.33 5.49 13.19
CA THR A 50 3.10 6.17 13.61
C THR A 50 1.85 5.35 13.29
N PHE A 51 1.89 4.55 12.21
CA PHE A 51 0.72 3.84 11.71
C PHE A 51 0.59 2.45 12.31
N LYS A 52 -0.59 2.14 12.85
CA LYS A 52 -0.90 0.86 13.47
C LYS A 52 -1.71 -0.02 12.53
N THR A 53 -1.83 -1.29 12.92
CA THR A 53 -2.69 -2.25 12.22
C THR A 53 -4.15 -1.82 12.27
N GLY A 54 -4.82 -1.79 11.11
CA GLY A 54 -6.21 -1.35 10.96
C GLY A 54 -6.34 0.05 10.35
N ASP A 55 -5.27 0.85 10.33
CA ASP A 55 -5.32 2.20 9.79
C ASP A 55 -5.47 2.20 8.26
N THR A 56 -6.28 3.12 7.76
CA THR A 56 -6.40 3.37 6.31
C THR A 56 -5.38 4.42 5.91
N VAL A 57 -4.46 4.04 5.04
CA VAL A 57 -3.32 4.86 4.63
C VAL A 57 -3.25 5.04 3.13
N ARG A 58 -2.65 6.14 2.69
CA ARG A 58 -2.25 6.35 1.30
C ARG A 58 -0.75 6.08 1.18
N ILE A 59 -0.35 5.42 0.11
CA ILE A 59 1.04 5.09 -0.19
C ILE A 59 1.43 5.65 -1.56
N GLU A 60 2.62 6.21 -1.64
CA GLU A 60 3.19 6.79 -2.86
C GLU A 60 4.40 5.96 -3.33
N GLU A 61 4.56 5.82 -4.65
CA GLU A 61 5.79 5.26 -5.23
C GLU A 61 7.02 6.09 -4.85
N CYS A 62 8.06 5.42 -4.35
CA CYS A 62 9.31 6.04 -3.96
C CYS A 62 10.52 5.31 -4.55
N ALA A 63 11.70 5.91 -4.40
CA ALA A 63 12.94 5.24 -4.70
C ALA A 63 13.07 3.93 -3.89
N PRO A 64 13.83 2.93 -4.38
CA PRO A 64 14.15 1.73 -3.64
C PRO A 64 14.72 2.03 -2.24
N ILE A 65 14.01 1.66 -1.17
CA ILE A 65 14.54 1.76 0.21
C ILE A 65 15.12 0.41 0.64
N SER A 66 14.54 -0.69 0.15
CA SER A 66 15.07 -2.04 0.34
C SER A 66 14.74 -2.92 -0.87
N LYS A 67 15.12 -4.20 -0.81
CA LYS A 67 14.78 -5.21 -1.84
C LYS A 67 13.28 -5.24 -2.18
N THR A 68 12.42 -4.98 -1.20
CA THR A 68 10.95 -5.10 -1.34
C THR A 68 10.17 -3.83 -0.99
N LYS A 69 10.83 -2.86 -0.34
CA LYS A 69 10.23 -1.60 0.12
C LYS A 69 10.47 -0.52 -0.92
N ARG A 70 9.41 -0.17 -1.66
CA ARG A 70 9.40 0.81 -2.76
C ARG A 70 8.21 1.77 -2.69
N TRP A 71 7.59 1.84 -1.51
CA TRP A 71 6.44 2.68 -1.24
C TRP A 71 6.73 3.49 0.01
N LYS A 72 6.26 4.74 0.05
CA LYS A 72 6.31 5.60 1.23
C LYS A 72 4.88 5.86 1.70
N VAL A 73 4.63 5.81 3.01
CA VAL A 73 3.34 6.21 3.54
C VAL A 73 3.22 7.73 3.45
N VAL A 74 2.08 8.20 2.92
CA VAL A 74 1.76 9.61 2.82
C VAL A 74 0.56 9.86 3.70
N VAL A 75 0.71 10.79 4.66
CA VAL A 75 -0.42 11.35 5.40
C VAL A 75 -1.15 12.26 4.43
N GLU A 76 -2.42 12.00 4.17
CA GLU A 76 -3.28 12.99 3.51
C GLU A 76 -4.50 13.21 4.40
N ALA A 77 -4.52 14.38 5.02
CA ALA A 77 -5.64 15.29 4.85
C ALA A 77 -5.29 16.24 3.70
#